data_AF-A0A354EUM4-F1
#
_entry.id   AF-A0A354EUM4-F1
#
_cell.length_a   1.000
_cell.length_b   1.000
_cell.length_c   1.000
_cell.angle_alpha   90.00
_cell.angle_beta   90.00
_cell.angle_gamma   90.00
#
_symmetry.space_group_name_H-M   'P 1'
#
loop_
_entity.id
_entity.type
_entity.pdbx_description
1 polymer ?
#
loop_
_entity_poly.entity_id
_entity_poly.type
_entity_poly.pdbx_seq_one_letter_code
_entity_poly.pdbx_strand_id
1 'polypeptide(L)'
;GRGTLYRHFADRTELALAVLEADVADLGRRTDEQGDDPAVFFWFLDRLAEDMIRNAGLAGLVRNVRSPDALTPLRQSLMEAGAASLKRAQAAGLVREDMRPMDIRLIATLLGAGFQGADAAEREAVSLRTREIILDGLKPREEAF
;
A
#
# COMPACT_ATOMS: atom_id res chain seq x y z
N GLY A 1 -7.55 7.82 29.71
CA GLY A 1 -7.65 9.28 29.57
C GLY A 1 -7.28 9.68 28.16
N ARG A 2 -8.21 10.30 27.40
CA ARG A 2 -8.05 10.71 25.99
C ARG A 2 -7.11 11.93 25.77
N GLY A 3 -6.41 12.39 26.82
CA GLY A 3 -5.72 13.69 26.86
C GLY A 3 -4.20 13.68 26.65
N THR A 4 -3.57 12.53 26.41
CA THR A 4 -2.11 12.45 26.17
C THR A 4 -1.73 12.36 24.69
N LEU A 5 -2.62 11.82 23.83
CA LEU A 5 -2.39 11.72 22.39
C LEU A 5 -2.48 13.07 21.65
N TYR A 6 -3.27 14.02 22.15
CA TYR A 6 -3.48 15.32 21.50
C TYR A 6 -2.30 16.30 21.61
N ARG A 7 -1.24 15.98 22.37
CA ARG A 7 -0.09 16.89 22.55
C ARG A 7 1.01 16.74 21.51
N HIS A 8 0.99 15.69 20.70
CA HIS A 8 2.02 15.41 19.70
C HIS A 8 1.63 15.78 18.27
N PHE A 9 0.37 16.08 17.99
CA PHE A 9 -0.11 16.37 16.64
C PHE A 9 -0.70 17.78 16.58
N ALA A 10 -0.18 18.60 15.67
CA ALA A 10 -0.62 19.97 15.43
C ALA A 10 -2.03 20.03 14.82
N ASP A 11 -2.42 19.02 14.02
CA ASP A 11 -3.77 18.91 13.47
C ASP A 11 -4.22 17.46 13.17
N ARG A 12 -5.47 17.31 12.70
CA ARG A 12 -6.07 16.02 12.35
C ARG A 12 -5.37 15.32 11.17
N THR A 13 -4.73 16.08 10.30
CA THR A 13 -4.02 15.55 9.14
C THR A 13 -2.69 14.93 9.56
N GLU A 14 -1.98 15.54 10.50
CA GLU A 14 -0.75 14.97 11.09
C GLU A 14 -1.05 13.67 11.86
N LEU A 15 -2.14 13.64 12.63
CA LEU A 15 -2.59 12.41 13.28
C LEU A 15 -2.95 11.31 12.26
N ALA A 16 -3.68 11.67 11.19
CA ALA A 16 -4.03 10.71 10.14
C ALA A 16 -2.78 10.16 9.44
N LEU A 17 -1.78 11.00 9.17
CA LEU A 17 -0.51 10.59 8.60
C LEU A 17 0.24 9.62 9.51
N ALA A 18 0.35 9.92 10.80
CA ALA A 18 1.02 9.03 11.76
C ALA A 18 0.32 7.67 11.90
N VAL A 19 -1.02 7.63 11.80
CA VAL A 19 -1.78 6.37 11.77
C VAL A 19 -1.45 5.57 10.49
N LEU A 20 -1.41 6.23 9.33
CA LEU A 20 -1.06 5.56 8.07
C LEU A 20 0.38 5.04 8.09
N GLU A 21 1.31 5.78 8.68
CA GLU A 21 2.71 5.35 8.83
C GLU A 21 2.83 4.12 9.73
N ALA A 22 2.11 4.11 10.86
CA ALA A 22 2.05 2.96 11.76
C ALA A 22 1.44 1.73 11.06
N ASP A 23 0.37 1.90 10.29
CA ASP A 23 -0.27 0.82 9.54
C ASP A 23 0.68 0.22 8.49
N VAL A 24 1.44 1.06 7.78
CA VAL A 24 2.44 0.61 6.79
C VAL A 24 3.60 -0.13 7.46
N ALA A 25 4.09 0.38 8.60
CA ALA A 25 5.14 -0.29 9.36
C ALA A 25 4.67 -1.67 9.87
N ASP A 26 3.43 -1.76 10.35
CA ASP A 26 2.84 -3.02 10.77
C ASP A 26 2.64 -3.99 9.60
N LEU A 27 2.22 -3.50 8.42
CA LEU A 27 2.15 -4.30 7.21
C LEU A 27 3.52 -4.90 6.84
N GLY A 28 4.59 -4.08 6.85
CA GLY A 28 5.95 -4.55 6.59
C GLY A 28 6.38 -5.65 7.57
N ARG A 29 6.16 -5.42 8.88
CA ARG A 29 6.45 -6.44 9.91
C ARG A 29 5.69 -7.75 9.66
N ARG A 30 4.38 -7.68 9.39
CA ARG A 30 3.58 -8.88 9.12
C ARG A 30 4.01 -9.60 7.83
N THR A 31 4.51 -8.86 6.83
CA THR A 31 5.11 -9.41 5.60
C THR A 31 6.39 -10.17 5.91
N ASP A 32 7.28 -9.61 6.71
CA ASP A 32 8.53 -10.27 7.12
C ASP A 32 8.25 -11.55 7.93
N GLU A 33 7.23 -11.52 8.80
CA GLU A 33 6.78 -12.67 9.58
C GLU A 33 6.25 -13.84 8.72
N GLN A 34 5.86 -13.62 7.46
CA GLN A 34 5.49 -14.71 6.55
C GLN A 34 6.70 -15.56 6.11
N GLY A 35 7.94 -15.11 6.38
CA GLY A 35 9.15 -15.82 6.01
C GLY A 35 9.53 -15.64 4.55
N ASP A 36 10.24 -16.63 3.98
CA ASP A 36 10.94 -16.54 2.69
C ASP A 36 10.20 -17.08 1.47
N ASP A 37 8.91 -17.43 1.60
CA ASP A 37 8.12 -17.88 0.47
C ASP A 37 8.04 -16.79 -0.62
N PRO A 38 8.41 -17.08 -1.89
CA PRO A 38 8.31 -16.13 -2.99
C PRO A 38 6.88 -15.61 -3.25
N ALA A 39 5.84 -16.34 -2.83
CA ALA A 39 4.45 -15.92 -2.97
C ALA A 39 4.03 -14.83 -1.96
N VAL A 40 4.86 -14.51 -0.96
CA VAL A 40 4.56 -13.51 0.08
C VAL A 40 4.28 -12.13 -0.50
N PHE A 41 4.82 -11.79 -1.67
CA PHE A 41 4.53 -10.51 -2.31
C PHE A 41 3.04 -10.38 -2.68
N PHE A 42 2.39 -11.46 -3.12
CA PHE A 42 0.95 -11.46 -3.42
C PHE A 42 0.13 -11.30 -2.14
N TRP A 43 0.54 -11.98 -1.07
CA TRP A 43 -0.07 -11.79 0.26
C TRP A 43 0.05 -10.32 0.73
N PHE A 44 1.21 -9.69 0.54
CA PHE A 44 1.43 -8.28 0.86
C PHE A 44 0.47 -7.37 0.08
N LEU A 45 0.32 -7.58 -1.23
CA LEU A 45 -0.61 -6.82 -2.06
C LEU A 45 -2.05 -6.98 -1.61
N ASP A 46 -2.43 -8.19 -1.18
CA ASP A 46 -3.77 -8.45 -0.69
C ASP A 46 -4.07 -7.72 0.62
N ARG A 47 -3.11 -7.70 1.56
CA ARG A 47 -3.26 -6.95 2.80
C ARG A 47 -3.21 -5.44 2.56
N LEU A 48 -2.32 -4.98 1.68
CA LEU A 48 -2.23 -3.58 1.31
C LEU A 48 -3.57 -3.05 0.80
N ALA A 49 -4.25 -3.79 -0.06
CA ALA A 49 -5.53 -3.36 -0.59
C ALA A 49 -6.68 -3.43 0.45
N GLU A 50 -6.61 -4.30 1.47
CA GLU A 50 -7.53 -4.27 2.62
C GLU A 50 -7.28 -3.02 3.46
N ASP A 51 -6.01 -2.69 3.68
CA ASP A 51 -5.58 -1.49 4.38
C ASP A 51 -6.05 -0.24 3.63
N MET A 52 -6.01 -0.22 2.29
CA MET A 52 -6.55 0.88 1.48
C MET A 52 -8.05 1.10 1.72
N ILE A 53 -8.85 0.03 1.79
CA ILE A 53 -10.30 0.14 2.04
C ILE A 53 -10.54 0.69 3.45
N ARG A 54 -9.88 0.10 4.46
CA ARG A 54 -10.00 0.52 5.87
C ARG A 54 -9.61 1.99 6.04
N ASN A 55 -8.55 2.42 5.36
CA ASN A 55 -7.96 3.75 5.50
C ASN A 55 -8.51 4.77 4.50
N ALA A 56 -9.54 4.43 3.70
CA ALA A 56 -10.12 5.32 2.69
C ALA A 56 -10.54 6.70 3.26
N GLY A 57 -11.06 6.72 4.49
CA GLY A 57 -11.42 7.95 5.20
C GLY A 57 -10.22 8.82 5.58
N LEU A 58 -9.14 8.19 6.07
CA LEU A 58 -7.89 8.88 6.44
C LEU A 58 -7.15 9.38 5.19
N ALA A 59 -7.15 8.59 4.11
CA ALA A 59 -6.58 8.95 2.83
C ALA A 59 -7.14 10.29 2.30
N GLY A 60 -8.41 10.60 2.58
CA GLY A 60 -9.01 11.89 2.23
C GLY A 60 -8.54 13.08 3.04
N LEU A 61 -8.20 12.86 4.30
CA LEU A 61 -7.65 13.91 5.16
C LEU A 61 -6.20 14.25 4.76
N VAL A 62 -5.42 13.25 4.31
CA VAL A 62 -4.01 13.46 3.93
C VAL A 62 -3.81 13.89 2.47
N ARG A 63 -4.83 13.77 1.61
CA ARG A 63 -4.75 14.27 0.22
C ARG A 63 -4.57 15.78 0.11
N ASN A 64 -4.97 16.53 1.14
CA ASN A 64 -4.89 18.00 1.18
C ASN A 64 -3.66 18.52 1.94
N VAL A 65 -2.68 17.65 2.24
CA VAL A 65 -1.44 18.08 2.90
C VAL A 65 -0.73 19.10 2.01
N ARG A 66 -0.40 20.26 2.59
CA ARG A 66 0.10 21.44 1.87
C ARG A 66 1.50 21.27 1.28
N SER A 67 2.32 20.39 1.85
CA SER A 67 3.68 20.11 1.36
C SER A 67 3.79 18.65 0.89
N PRO A 68 4.14 18.40 -0.39
CA PRO A 68 4.42 17.05 -0.89
C PRO A 68 5.47 16.29 -0.07
N ASP A 69 6.38 17.01 0.61
CA ASP A 69 7.47 16.44 1.40
C ASP A 69 6.98 15.73 2.66
N ALA A 70 5.84 16.16 3.20
CA ALA A 70 5.26 15.54 4.39
C ALA A 70 4.78 14.10 4.14
N LEU A 71 4.54 13.70 2.88
CA LEU A 71 4.18 12.32 2.53
C LEU A 71 5.39 11.45 2.22
N THR A 72 6.60 12.02 2.16
CA THR A 72 7.82 11.29 1.79
C THR A 72 8.11 10.12 2.73
N PRO A 73 8.05 10.27 4.07
CA PRO A 73 8.31 9.16 4.99
C PRO A 73 7.32 8.00 4.78
N LEU A 74 6.01 8.28 4.76
CA LEU A 74 4.98 7.28 4.47
C LEU A 74 5.23 6.54 3.15
N ARG A 75 5.56 7.27 2.08
CA ARG A 75 5.85 6.68 0.76
C ARG A 75 7.09 5.80 0.81
N GLN A 76 8.13 6.22 1.52
CA GLN A 76 9.35 5.46 1.70
C GLN A 76 9.09 4.17 2.46
N SER A 77 8.41 4.23 3.61
CA SER A 77 8.05 3.05 4.40
C SER A 77 7.21 2.05 3.61
N LEU A 78 6.31 2.53 2.74
CA LEU A 78 5.50 1.65 1.89
C LEU A 78 6.34 0.90 0.86
N MET A 79 7.33 1.57 0.26
CA MET A 79 8.25 0.91 -0.68
C MET A 79 9.11 -0.12 0.05
N GLU A 80 9.63 0.23 1.24
CA GLU A 80 10.47 -0.64 2.05
C GLU A 80 9.71 -1.90 2.52
N ALA A 81 8.46 -1.75 2.95
CA ALA A 81 7.61 -2.84 3.45
C ALA A 81 7.40 -3.99 2.45
N GLY A 82 7.45 -3.73 1.14
CA GLY A 82 7.26 -4.74 0.10
C GLY A 82 8.51 -5.08 -0.71
N ALA A 83 9.63 -4.37 -0.50
CA ALA A 83 10.80 -4.48 -1.38
C ALA A 83 11.46 -5.87 -1.33
N ALA A 84 11.60 -6.46 -0.14
CA ALA A 84 12.24 -7.76 0.03
C ALA A 84 11.38 -8.88 -0.58
N SER A 85 10.07 -8.87 -0.33
CA SER A 85 9.14 -9.86 -0.89
C SER A 85 9.02 -9.73 -2.41
N LEU A 86 9.01 -8.51 -2.97
CA LEU A 86 9.09 -8.28 -4.41
C LEU A 86 10.33 -8.94 -5.02
N LYS A 87 11.51 -8.72 -4.43
CA LYS A 87 12.77 -9.29 -4.91
C LYS A 87 12.73 -10.83 -4.92
N ARG A 88 12.16 -11.46 -3.89
CA ARG A 88 12.00 -12.92 -3.83
C ARG A 88 11.04 -13.43 -4.91
N ALA A 89 9.91 -12.75 -5.09
CA ALA A 89 8.94 -13.10 -6.14
C ALA A 89 9.54 -13.00 -7.55
N GLN A 90 10.36 -11.98 -7.81
CA GLN A 90 11.10 -11.83 -9.06
C GLN A 90 12.14 -12.93 -9.25
N ALA A 91 12.94 -13.24 -8.22
CA ALA A 91 13.94 -14.30 -8.29
C ALA A 91 13.34 -15.70 -8.55
N ALA A 92 12.07 -15.91 -8.16
CA ALA A 92 11.32 -17.13 -8.44
C ALA A 92 10.55 -17.10 -9.77
N GLY A 93 10.66 -16.02 -10.56
CA GLY A 93 9.93 -15.87 -11.82
C GLY A 93 8.41 -15.71 -11.67
N LEU A 94 7.93 -15.30 -10.49
CA LEU A 94 6.48 -15.09 -10.26
C LEU A 94 6.04 -13.67 -10.62
N VAL A 95 6.97 -12.71 -10.61
CA VAL A 95 6.74 -11.31 -10.95
C VAL A 95 7.76 -10.88 -12.01
N ARG A 96 7.33 -10.08 -12.98
CA ARG A 96 8.18 -9.50 -14.02
C ARG A 96 9.38 -8.71 -13.45
N GLU A 97 10.54 -8.84 -14.08
CA GLU A 97 11.82 -8.34 -13.55
C GLU A 97 11.97 -6.82 -13.59
N ASP A 98 11.19 -6.11 -14.41
CA ASP A 98 11.27 -4.65 -14.53
C ASP A 98 10.48 -3.90 -13.45
N MET A 99 9.82 -4.61 -12.53
CA MET A 99 9.21 -3.99 -11.35
C MET A 99 10.28 -3.49 -10.38
N ARG A 100 10.07 -2.26 -9.90
CA ARG A 100 10.93 -1.58 -8.92
C ARG A 100 10.14 -1.27 -7.66
N PRO A 101 10.79 -1.10 -6.50
CA PRO A 101 10.10 -0.74 -5.26
C PRO A 101 9.19 0.50 -5.38
N MET A 102 9.58 1.49 -6.21
CA MET A 102 8.75 2.66 -6.51
C MET A 102 7.38 2.32 -7.12
N ASP A 103 7.28 1.20 -7.83
CA ASP A 103 6.03 0.76 -8.45
C ASP A 103 5.02 0.25 -7.41
N ILE A 104 5.46 -0.14 -6.20
CA ILE A 104 4.58 -0.47 -5.06
C ILE A 104 3.72 0.75 -4.69
N ARG A 105 4.29 1.95 -4.74
CA ARG A 105 3.54 3.21 -4.51
C ARG A 105 2.48 3.45 -5.58
N LEU A 106 2.80 3.14 -6.84
CA LEU A 106 1.85 3.26 -7.94
C LEU A 106 0.70 2.26 -7.77
N ILE A 107 1.03 1.01 -7.42
CA ILE A 107 0.07 -0.04 -7.11
C ILE A 107 -0.87 0.38 -5.97
N ALA A 108 -0.34 0.89 -4.85
CA ALA A 108 -1.17 1.40 -3.75
C ALA A 108 -2.11 2.54 -4.19
N THR A 109 -1.63 3.42 -5.06
CA THR A 109 -2.44 4.51 -5.62
C THR A 109 -3.59 3.96 -6.48
N LEU A 110 -3.33 2.95 -7.30
CA LEU A 110 -4.34 2.30 -8.13
C LEU A 110 -5.36 1.54 -7.27
N LEU A 111 -4.91 0.80 -6.25
CA LEU A 111 -5.78 0.05 -5.33
C LEU A 111 -6.75 0.96 -4.56
N GLY A 112 -6.36 2.20 -4.27
CA GLY A 112 -7.24 3.20 -3.65
C GLY A 112 -7.98 4.10 -4.63
N ALA A 113 -7.79 3.91 -5.95
CA ALA A 113 -8.46 4.72 -6.96
C ALA A 113 -9.97 4.46 -6.91
N GLY A 114 -10.77 5.50 -7.18
CA GLY A 114 -12.23 5.36 -7.21
C GLY A 114 -12.93 5.31 -5.84
N PHE A 115 -12.20 5.36 -4.72
CA PHE A 115 -12.84 5.38 -3.38
C PHE A 115 -13.54 6.70 -3.03
N GLN A 116 -13.36 7.75 -3.83
CA GLN A 116 -13.99 9.04 -3.61
C GLN A 116 -15.46 9.04 -4.00
N GLY A 117 -16.32 9.41 -3.06
CA GLY A 117 -17.77 9.36 -3.23
C GLY A 117 -18.36 7.96 -3.15
N ALA A 118 -17.54 6.91 -3.21
CA ALA A 118 -17.97 5.53 -3.15
C ALA A 118 -18.41 5.12 -1.73
N ASP A 119 -19.47 4.30 -1.66
CA ASP A 119 -19.88 3.60 -0.45
C ASP A 119 -18.97 2.39 -0.15
N ALA A 120 -19.30 1.62 0.89
CA ALA A 120 -18.48 0.47 1.29
C ALA A 120 -18.50 -0.67 0.25
N ALA A 121 -19.65 -0.94 -0.37
CA ALA A 121 -19.79 -2.02 -1.34
C ALA A 121 -19.10 -1.66 -2.67
N GLU A 122 -19.20 -0.40 -3.09
CA GLU A 122 -18.51 0.12 -4.26
C GLU A 122 -16.98 0.08 -4.08
N ARG A 123 -16.47 0.46 -2.90
CA ARG A 123 -15.02 0.36 -2.61
C ARG A 123 -14.52 -1.07 -2.67
N GLU A 124 -15.28 -2.01 -2.12
CA GLU A 124 -14.93 -3.43 -2.18
C GLU A 124 -14.87 -3.93 -3.63
N ALA A 125 -15.92 -3.64 -4.41
CA ALA A 125 -15.99 -4.05 -5.82
C ALA A 125 -14.83 -3.46 -6.65
N VAL A 126 -14.51 -2.18 -6.45
CA VAL A 126 -13.38 -1.52 -7.12
C VAL A 126 -12.06 -2.13 -6.69
N SER A 127 -11.85 -2.34 -5.38
CA SER A 127 -10.63 -2.95 -4.85
C SER A 127 -10.39 -4.34 -5.45
N LEU A 128 -11.41 -5.20 -5.46
CA LEU A 128 -11.34 -6.54 -6.04
C LEU A 128 -10.95 -6.48 -7.52
N ARG A 129 -11.64 -5.65 -8.31
CA ARG A 129 -11.37 -5.55 -9.74
C ARG A 129 -9.97 -4.99 -10.04
N THR A 130 -9.55 -3.98 -9.30
CA THR A 130 -8.24 -3.37 -9.49
C THR A 130 -7.12 -4.32 -9.07
N ARG A 131 -7.31 -5.11 -8.01
CA ARG A 131 -6.37 -6.19 -7.64
C ARG A 131 -6.20 -7.20 -8.78
N GLU A 132 -7.28 -7.71 -9.35
CA GLU A 132 -7.21 -8.65 -10.47
C GLU A 132 -6.35 -8.10 -11.62
N ILE A 133 -6.62 -6.86 -12.03
CA ILE A 133 -5.88 -6.18 -13.10
C ILE A 133 -4.39 -6.03 -12.76
N ILE A 134 -4.08 -5.65 -11.51
CA ILE A 134 -2.70 -5.51 -11.04
C ILE A 134 -1.99 -6.86 -11.03
N LEU A 135 -2.61 -7.89 -10.45
CA LEU A 135 -2.03 -9.24 -10.36
C LEU A 135 -1.75 -9.83 -11.74
N ASP A 136 -2.66 -9.64 -12.70
CA ASP A 136 -2.41 -10.02 -14.09
C ASP A 136 -1.25 -9.23 -14.71
N GLY A 137 -1.16 -7.92 -14.45
CA GLY A 137 -0.09 -7.05 -14.95
C GLY A 137 1.30 -7.32 -14.35
N LEU A 138 1.37 -8.01 -13.21
CA LEU A 138 2.62 -8.39 -12.53
C LEU A 138 3.24 -9.67 -13.09
N LYS A 139 2.45 -10.51 -13.76
CA LYS A 139 2.93 -11.78 -14.32
C LYS A 139 4.11 -11.52 -15.28
N PRO A 140 5.11 -12.43 -15.32
CA PRO A 140 6.16 -12.37 -16.33
C PRO A 140 5.54 -12.29 -17.72
N ARG A 141 6.12 -11.46 -18.58
CA ARG A 141 5.73 -11.40 -19.98
C ARG A 141 6.61 -12.36 -20.74
N GLU A 142 6.01 -13.21 -21.58
CA GLU A 142 6.78 -13.84 -22.64
C GLU A 142 7.31 -12.72 -23.54
N GLU A 143 8.62 -12.69 -23.78
CA GLU A 143 9.19 -11.78 -24.79
C GLU A 143 8.52 -12.11 -26.13
N ALA A 144 7.72 -11.17 -26.63
CA ALA A 144 7.22 -11.26 -28.00
C ALA A 144 8.44 -11.06 -28.92
N PHE A 145 8.98 -12.16 -29.44
CA PHE A 145 10.03 -12.19 -30.46
C PHE A 145 9.59 -11.49 -31.75
#